data_AF-A0A0G1BMY6-F1
#
_entry.id   AF-A0A0G1BMY6-F1
#
_cell.length_a   1.000
_cell.length_b   1.000
_cell.length_c   1.000
_cell.angle_alpha   90.00
_cell.angle_beta   90.00
_cell.angle_gamma   90.00
#
_symmetry.space_group_name_H-M   'P 1'
#
loop_
_entity.id
_entity.type
_entity.pdbx_description
1 polymer ?
#
loop_
_entity_poly.entity_id
_entity_poly.type
_entity_poly.pdbx_seq_one_letter_code
_entity_poly.pdbx_strand_id
1 'polypeptide(L)'
;MPRSPEDFYLNNIDRQGNPFEGVHYVANEKFNKKVAASWNRIRPKPTQFPYHDKSDDEIVKRIEHGKYFNQERSDSSVGLEYAVMEGIHNHGWFGSGASVTPTAKYDDMVNHVDAVVTFQSADQPMHLALDVTTGGDYRTIESKINENVDNLTQGKLTEVKYFIDDENGSKKPVQAPRVIIALTPQATSELVEKMAEKPESVSKDSIQLLILDEALEQLSFGLETLKNSQASQETREKYQELINYLSAIKQEKSPSVVPGTTEQAIRETISQILNQHRQFLA
;
A
#
# COMPACT_ATOMS: atom_id res chain seq x y z
N MET A 1 -16.81 19.00 -3.21
CA MET A 1 -16.06 19.05 -4.48
C MET A 1 -14.95 18.01 -4.37
N PRO A 2 -14.66 17.21 -5.41
CA PRO A 2 -13.48 16.34 -5.38
C PRO A 2 -12.25 17.23 -5.21
N ARG A 3 -11.39 16.91 -4.22
CA ARG A 3 -10.13 17.62 -3.99
C ARG A 3 -9.24 17.41 -5.21
N SER A 4 -8.58 18.46 -5.68
CA SER A 4 -7.59 18.29 -6.74
C SER A 4 -6.40 17.48 -6.19
N PRO A 5 -5.68 16.69 -7.01
CA PRO A 5 -4.46 16.02 -6.58
C PRO A 5 -3.44 16.98 -5.94
N GLU A 6 -3.45 18.26 -6.35
CA GLU A 6 -2.62 19.31 -5.74
C GLU A 6 -3.03 19.67 -4.32
N ASP A 7 -4.32 19.59 -3.99
CA ASP A 7 -4.80 19.86 -2.63
C ASP A 7 -4.28 18.81 -1.63
N PHE A 8 -3.93 17.60 -2.08
CA PHE A 8 -3.26 16.60 -1.25
C PHE A 8 -1.86 17.09 -0.84
N TYR A 9 -1.00 17.40 -1.84
CA TYR A 9 0.36 17.90 -1.62
C TYR A 9 0.42 19.25 -0.88
N LEU A 10 -0.63 20.09 -1.00
CA LEU A 10 -0.72 21.37 -0.31
C LEU A 10 -1.16 21.23 1.15
N ASN A 11 -2.00 20.25 1.50
CA ASN A 11 -2.53 20.09 2.86
C ASN A 11 -1.59 19.34 3.82
N ASN A 12 -0.61 18.59 3.32
CA ASN A 12 0.34 17.85 4.16
C ASN A 12 1.44 18.73 4.80
N ILE A 13 1.53 20.02 4.42
CA ILE A 13 2.75 20.82 4.66
C ILE A 13 2.56 21.99 5.61
N ASP A 14 1.32 22.29 5.98
CA ASP A 14 1.04 23.35 6.95
C ASP A 14 0.41 22.78 8.22
N ARG A 15 1.23 22.14 9.08
CA ARG A 15 1.00 22.04 10.54
C ARG A 15 2.24 21.53 11.29
N GLN A 16 2.85 22.45 12.03
CA GLN A 16 4.02 22.30 12.90
C GLN A 16 4.12 20.96 13.70
N GLY A 17 5.36 20.45 13.77
CA GLY A 17 5.86 19.48 14.74
C GLY A 17 5.88 18.02 14.25
N ASN A 18 6.96 17.60 13.57
CA ASN A 18 7.23 16.19 13.34
C ASN A 18 7.89 15.60 14.61
N PRO A 19 7.23 14.69 15.36
CA PRO A 19 7.80 14.14 16.58
C PRO A 19 8.98 13.18 16.35
N PHE A 20 9.37 12.92 15.08
CA PHE A 20 10.48 12.05 14.69
C PHE A 20 11.68 12.81 14.12
N GLU A 21 11.85 14.11 14.45
CA GLU A 21 13.09 14.83 14.19
C GLU A 21 14.30 14.07 14.77
N GLY A 22 15.08 13.40 13.89
CA GLY A 22 16.34 12.77 14.25
C GLY A 22 16.65 11.42 13.59
N VAL A 23 15.67 10.70 13.05
CA VAL A 23 15.92 9.42 12.35
C VAL A 23 15.96 9.67 10.84
N HIS A 24 17.11 10.07 10.33
CA HIS A 24 17.34 10.12 8.89
C HIS A 24 17.60 8.72 8.37
N TYR A 25 16.72 8.25 7.49
CA TYR A 25 16.99 7.06 6.69
C TYR A 25 18.28 7.27 5.89
N VAL A 26 19.21 6.32 6.01
CA VAL A 26 20.42 6.29 5.21
C VAL A 26 20.14 5.38 4.03
N ALA A 27 20.11 5.95 2.83
CA ALA A 27 19.94 5.20 1.59
C ALA A 27 20.90 4.01 1.54
N ASN A 28 20.35 2.78 1.50
CA ASN A 28 21.15 1.59 1.34
C ASN A 28 21.48 1.41 -0.15
N GLU A 29 22.70 1.79 -0.55
CA GLU A 29 23.13 1.78 -1.95
C GLU A 29 23.00 0.38 -2.60
N LYS A 30 23.24 -0.68 -1.83
CA LYS A 30 23.15 -2.07 -2.30
C LYS A 30 21.69 -2.46 -2.58
N PHE A 31 20.77 -2.11 -1.69
CA PHE A 31 19.33 -2.26 -1.90
C PHE A 31 18.88 -1.46 -3.12
N ASN A 32 19.26 -0.18 -3.20
CA ASN A 32 18.85 0.72 -4.27
C ASN A 32 19.32 0.22 -5.65
N LYS A 33 20.56 -0.22 -5.76
CA LYS A 33 21.12 -0.74 -7.03
C LYS A 33 20.52 -2.07 -7.46
N LYS A 34 20.12 -2.93 -6.52
CA LYS A 34 19.66 -4.29 -6.82
C LYS A 34 18.14 -4.40 -6.89
N VAL A 35 17.45 -3.98 -5.83
CA VAL A 35 16.01 -4.17 -5.62
C VAL A 35 15.24 -2.97 -6.16
N ALA A 36 15.51 -1.76 -5.68
CA ALA A 36 14.74 -0.58 -6.14
C ALA A 36 14.86 -0.38 -7.65
N ALA A 37 16.06 -0.56 -8.20
CA ALA A 37 16.29 -0.45 -9.63
C ALA A 37 15.61 -1.56 -10.46
N SER A 38 15.36 -2.77 -9.92
CA SER A 38 14.63 -3.81 -10.66
C SER A 38 13.14 -3.48 -10.74
N TRP A 39 12.53 -3.11 -9.61
CA TRP A 39 11.12 -2.71 -9.54
C TRP A 39 10.83 -1.47 -10.38
N ASN A 40 11.68 -0.44 -10.31
CA ASN A 40 11.52 0.75 -11.13
C ASN A 40 11.64 0.47 -12.65
N ARG A 41 12.39 -0.56 -13.04
CA ARG A 41 12.53 -0.95 -14.47
C ARG A 41 11.28 -1.61 -15.04
N ILE A 42 10.55 -2.36 -14.23
CA ILE A 42 9.34 -3.06 -14.66
C ILE A 42 8.06 -2.25 -14.47
N ARG A 43 8.15 -1.08 -13.83
CA ARG A 43 7.00 -0.20 -13.61
C ARG A 43 6.28 0.11 -14.92
N PRO A 44 4.95 -0.13 -15.01
CA PRO A 44 4.17 0.18 -16.19
C PRO A 44 4.25 1.66 -16.57
N LYS A 45 4.30 1.92 -17.86
CA LYS A 45 4.20 3.26 -18.44
C LYS A 45 2.81 3.43 -19.05
N PRO A 46 2.10 4.53 -18.79
CA PRO A 46 0.79 4.79 -19.38
C PRO A 46 0.74 4.59 -20.90
N THR A 47 1.82 4.95 -21.61
CA THR A 47 1.96 4.77 -23.07
C THR A 47 1.93 3.32 -23.55
N GLN A 48 2.02 2.33 -22.65
CA GLN A 48 1.92 0.90 -22.99
C GLN A 48 0.45 0.44 -23.13
N PHE A 49 -0.52 1.28 -22.78
CA PHE A 49 -1.94 0.93 -22.69
C PHE A 49 -2.72 1.50 -23.86
N PRO A 50 -3.68 0.75 -24.42
CA PRO A 50 -4.44 1.19 -25.60
C PRO A 50 -5.39 2.36 -25.31
N TYR A 51 -5.69 2.61 -24.03
CA TYR A 51 -6.56 3.69 -23.55
C TYR A 51 -5.77 4.79 -22.82
N HIS A 52 -4.47 4.92 -23.10
CA HIS A 52 -3.63 5.99 -22.58
C HIS A 52 -4.23 7.37 -22.86
N ASP A 53 -4.37 8.18 -21.80
CA ASP A 53 -4.76 9.58 -21.91
C ASP A 53 -3.55 10.48 -21.72
N LYS A 54 -3.32 11.41 -22.66
CA LYS A 54 -2.21 12.36 -22.56
C LYS A 54 -2.37 13.34 -21.40
N SER A 55 -3.61 13.62 -20.97
CA SER A 55 -3.82 14.47 -19.80
C SER A 55 -3.25 13.86 -18.52
N ASP A 56 -3.18 12.53 -18.43
CA ASP A 56 -2.61 11.84 -17.28
C ASP A 56 -1.11 12.12 -17.16
N ASP A 57 -0.40 12.16 -18.29
CA ASP A 57 1.03 12.52 -18.31
C ASP A 57 1.24 13.97 -17.88
N GLU A 58 0.31 14.86 -18.23
CA GLU A 58 0.34 16.28 -17.83
C GLU A 58 0.09 16.44 -16.33
N ILE A 59 -0.86 15.68 -15.76
CA ILE A 59 -1.12 15.64 -14.32
C ILE A 59 0.14 15.15 -13.57
N VAL A 60 0.72 14.02 -14.01
CA VAL A 60 1.95 13.49 -13.42
C VAL A 60 3.07 14.53 -13.46
N LYS A 61 3.29 15.17 -14.62
CA LYS A 61 4.29 16.24 -14.73
C LYS A 61 3.99 17.39 -13.79
N ARG A 62 2.74 17.82 -13.66
CA ARG A 62 2.37 18.93 -12.77
C ARG A 62 2.68 18.60 -11.32
N ILE A 63 2.38 17.38 -10.89
CA ILE A 63 2.71 16.87 -9.55
C ILE A 63 4.23 16.83 -9.36
N GLU A 64 4.98 16.27 -10.31
CA GLU A 64 6.45 16.16 -10.24
C GLU A 64 7.17 17.51 -10.17
N HIS A 65 6.63 18.54 -10.84
CA HIS A 65 7.15 19.91 -10.77
C HIS A 65 6.58 20.71 -9.59
N GLY A 66 5.68 20.12 -8.81
CA GLY A 66 5.13 20.72 -7.61
C GLY A 66 6.22 20.98 -6.59
N LYS A 67 6.11 22.12 -5.88
CA LYS A 67 7.09 22.60 -4.89
C LYS A 67 7.44 21.57 -3.80
N TYR A 68 6.56 20.61 -3.59
CA TYR A 68 6.53 19.71 -2.46
C TYR A 68 6.78 18.24 -2.81
N PHE A 69 6.87 17.93 -4.10
CA PHE A 69 7.05 16.57 -4.59
C PHE A 69 8.28 15.88 -3.98
N ASN A 70 9.42 16.57 -3.96
CA ASN A 70 10.67 16.05 -3.42
C ASN A 70 10.70 16.00 -1.88
N GLN A 71 9.78 16.69 -1.19
CA GLN A 71 9.69 16.65 0.28
C GLN A 71 8.89 15.45 0.76
N GLU A 72 7.86 15.03 0.02
CA GLU A 72 7.06 13.85 0.33
C GLU A 72 7.69 12.55 -0.14
N ARG A 73 8.42 12.56 -1.28
CA ARG A 73 9.10 11.37 -1.81
C ARG A 73 10.51 11.23 -1.23
N SER A 74 10.61 10.78 0.01
CA SER A 74 11.92 10.44 0.62
C SER A 74 12.44 9.10 0.09
N ASP A 75 13.76 8.91 0.11
CA ASP A 75 14.39 7.61 -0.19
C ASP A 75 13.88 6.49 0.73
N SER A 76 13.41 6.83 1.94
CA SER A 76 12.84 5.87 2.88
C SER A 76 11.48 5.34 2.44
N SER A 77 10.60 6.22 1.92
CA SER A 77 9.28 5.82 1.41
C SER A 77 9.43 4.87 0.23
N VAL A 78 10.29 5.26 -0.72
CA VAL A 78 10.61 4.44 -1.90
C VAL A 78 11.27 3.12 -1.50
N GLY A 79 12.15 3.17 -0.49
CA GLY A 79 12.79 1.97 0.07
C GLY A 79 11.77 1.00 0.66
N LEU A 80 10.78 1.50 1.42
CA LEU A 80 9.74 0.69 2.01
C LEU A 80 8.80 0.08 0.97
N GLU A 81 8.34 0.87 -0.01
CA GLU A 81 7.49 0.42 -1.12
C GLU A 81 8.11 -0.82 -1.78
N TYR A 82 9.37 -0.70 -2.21
CA TYR A 82 10.06 -1.80 -2.88
C TYR A 82 10.42 -2.94 -1.93
N ALA A 83 10.65 -2.67 -0.66
CA ALA A 83 10.86 -3.72 0.33
C ALA A 83 9.60 -4.59 0.49
N VAL A 84 8.43 -3.96 0.60
CA VAL A 84 7.14 -4.68 0.68
C VAL A 84 6.90 -5.50 -0.60
N MET A 85 7.12 -4.91 -1.78
CA MET A 85 7.01 -5.64 -3.05
C MET A 85 7.97 -6.84 -3.12
N GLU A 86 9.24 -6.64 -2.75
CA GLU A 86 10.24 -7.71 -2.70
C GLU A 86 9.85 -8.82 -1.72
N GLY A 87 9.34 -8.45 -0.55
CA GLY A 87 8.81 -9.35 0.47
C GLY A 87 7.68 -10.23 -0.08
N ILE A 88 6.75 -9.64 -0.82
CA ILE A 88 5.65 -10.37 -1.45
C ILE A 88 6.18 -11.29 -2.54
N HIS A 89 6.96 -10.75 -3.48
CA HIS A 89 7.40 -11.46 -4.68
C HIS A 89 8.37 -12.61 -4.38
N ASN A 90 9.43 -12.33 -3.61
CA ASN A 90 10.55 -13.25 -3.43
C ASN A 90 10.54 -13.98 -2.08
N HIS A 91 9.77 -13.48 -1.11
CA HIS A 91 9.72 -14.05 0.25
C HIS A 91 8.34 -14.58 0.64
N GLY A 92 7.41 -14.64 -0.32
CA GLY A 92 6.08 -15.22 -0.13
C GLY A 92 5.33 -14.55 1.00
N TRP A 93 5.44 -13.22 1.12
CA TRP A 93 4.85 -12.51 2.23
C TRP A 93 3.35 -12.75 2.35
N PHE A 94 2.71 -12.83 1.19
CA PHE A 94 1.28 -13.00 1.00
C PHE A 94 0.92 -14.41 0.51
N GLY A 95 1.81 -15.38 0.70
CA GLY A 95 1.62 -16.76 0.24
C GLY A 95 2.16 -17.01 -1.17
N SER A 96 2.25 -18.28 -1.56
CA SER A 96 2.83 -18.72 -2.85
C SER A 96 1.94 -18.45 -4.06
N GLY A 97 0.65 -18.18 -3.85
CA GLY A 97 -0.31 -17.82 -4.90
C GLY A 97 -0.41 -16.32 -5.15
N ALA A 98 0.42 -15.50 -4.49
CA ALA A 98 0.41 -14.05 -4.63
C ALA A 98 1.54 -13.60 -5.57
N SER A 99 1.20 -12.73 -6.52
CA SER A 99 2.14 -11.95 -7.33
C SER A 99 1.92 -10.47 -7.04
N VAL A 100 2.93 -9.63 -7.31
CA VAL A 100 2.84 -8.18 -7.05
C VAL A 100 3.38 -7.42 -8.25
N THR A 101 2.61 -6.43 -8.68
CA THR A 101 2.92 -5.58 -9.82
C THR A 101 2.97 -4.12 -9.35
N PRO A 102 4.06 -3.38 -9.58
CA PRO A 102 4.10 -1.95 -9.30
C PRO A 102 3.14 -1.22 -10.23
N THR A 103 2.54 -0.13 -9.76
CA THR A 103 1.61 0.66 -10.58
C THR A 103 2.32 1.72 -11.44
N ALA A 104 1.63 2.20 -12.48
CA ALA A 104 2.11 3.35 -13.24
C ALA A 104 2.20 4.61 -12.35
N LYS A 105 3.07 5.56 -12.73
CA LYS A 105 3.20 6.85 -12.00
C LYS A 105 1.88 7.59 -11.79
N TYR A 106 0.97 7.49 -12.76
CA TYR A 106 -0.36 8.09 -12.62
C TYR A 106 -1.14 7.46 -11.47
N ASP A 107 -1.20 6.13 -11.40
CA ASP A 107 -1.93 5.44 -10.33
C ASP A 107 -1.29 5.62 -8.95
N ASP A 108 0.04 5.64 -8.88
CA ASP A 108 0.83 6.01 -7.70
C ASP A 108 0.46 7.42 -7.19
N MET A 109 0.56 8.43 -8.06
CA MET A 109 0.40 9.83 -7.65
C MET A 109 -1.05 10.32 -7.53
N VAL A 110 -1.97 9.74 -8.31
CA VAL A 110 -3.36 10.21 -8.43
C VAL A 110 -4.35 9.26 -7.76
N ASN A 111 -4.15 7.95 -7.91
CA ASN A 111 -5.02 6.95 -7.29
C ASN A 111 -4.46 6.43 -5.95
N HIS A 112 -3.25 6.88 -5.57
CA HIS A 112 -2.57 6.53 -4.32
C HIS A 112 -2.42 5.02 -4.13
N VAL A 113 -1.99 4.33 -5.20
CA VAL A 113 -1.70 2.89 -5.18
C VAL A 113 -0.28 2.67 -5.66
N ASP A 114 0.60 2.13 -4.82
CA ASP A 114 2.00 1.84 -5.15
C ASP A 114 2.14 0.52 -5.92
N ALA A 115 1.34 -0.47 -5.52
CA ALA A 115 1.35 -1.81 -6.09
C ALA A 115 -0.03 -2.47 -6.03
N VAL A 116 -0.23 -3.45 -6.90
CA VAL A 116 -1.36 -4.38 -6.85
C VAL A 116 -0.83 -5.78 -6.58
N VAL A 117 -1.37 -6.42 -5.55
CA VAL A 117 -1.18 -7.85 -5.31
C VAL A 117 -2.28 -8.62 -6.02
N THR A 118 -1.91 -9.59 -6.84
CA THR A 118 -2.82 -10.49 -7.53
C THR A 118 -2.71 -11.88 -6.92
N PHE A 119 -3.84 -12.40 -6.46
CA PHE A 119 -3.93 -13.75 -5.89
C PHE A 119 -4.64 -14.67 -6.87
N GLN A 120 -3.98 -15.77 -7.20
CA GLN A 120 -4.58 -16.79 -8.04
C GLN A 120 -5.70 -17.52 -7.30
N SER A 121 -6.86 -17.59 -7.95
CA SER A 121 -8.05 -18.33 -7.49
C SER A 121 -8.64 -19.10 -8.66
N ALA A 122 -9.47 -20.11 -8.37
CA ALA A 122 -10.01 -21.02 -9.37
C ALA A 122 -10.94 -20.34 -10.38
N ASP A 123 -11.65 -19.28 -9.98
CA ASP A 123 -12.69 -18.64 -10.80
C ASP A 123 -12.22 -17.34 -11.46
N GLN A 124 -11.70 -16.41 -10.66
CA GLN A 124 -11.19 -15.10 -11.09
C GLN A 124 -10.04 -14.69 -10.16
N PRO A 125 -8.98 -14.04 -10.67
CA PRO A 125 -7.94 -13.49 -9.81
C PRO A 125 -8.53 -12.46 -8.84
N MET A 126 -8.09 -12.49 -7.59
CA MET A 126 -8.39 -11.45 -6.61
C MET A 126 -7.30 -10.39 -6.64
N HIS A 127 -7.66 -9.12 -6.46
CA HIS A 127 -6.71 -8.01 -6.45
C HIS A 127 -6.78 -7.24 -5.13
N LEU A 128 -5.63 -6.84 -4.62
CA LEU A 128 -5.49 -5.95 -3.46
C LEU A 128 -4.56 -4.79 -3.83
N ALA A 129 -5.04 -3.56 -3.71
CA ALA A 129 -4.24 -2.36 -3.88
C ALA A 129 -3.49 -2.04 -2.59
N LEU A 130 -2.20 -1.74 -2.71
CA LEU A 130 -1.33 -1.35 -1.60
C LEU A 130 -0.98 0.13 -1.71
N ASP A 131 -1.14 0.85 -0.59
CA ASP A 131 -0.58 2.18 -0.36
C ASP A 131 0.45 2.07 0.78
N VAL A 132 1.72 2.10 0.46
CA VAL A 132 2.82 1.87 1.38
C VAL A 132 3.44 3.19 1.80
N THR A 133 3.48 3.46 3.10
CA THR A 133 3.96 4.74 3.64
C THR A 133 4.91 4.54 4.82
N THR A 134 5.96 5.35 4.91
CA THR A 134 6.77 5.39 6.15
C THR A 134 6.04 6.24 7.19
N GLY A 135 5.60 5.62 8.28
CA GLY A 135 4.81 6.20 9.38
C GLY A 135 5.65 7.07 10.33
N GLY A 136 6.11 8.22 9.85
CA GLY A 136 6.67 9.30 10.68
C GLY A 136 5.65 10.36 11.11
N ASP A 137 4.46 10.40 10.52
CA ASP A 137 3.40 11.31 10.94
C ASP A 137 2.05 10.56 10.97
N TYR A 138 1.48 10.46 12.17
CA TYR A 138 0.14 9.90 12.41
C TYR A 138 -0.90 10.52 11.46
N ARG A 139 -0.80 11.83 11.19
CA ARG A 139 -1.78 12.56 10.38
C ARG A 139 -1.79 12.11 8.93
N THR A 140 -0.63 11.72 8.39
CA THR A 140 -0.52 11.19 7.03
C THR A 140 -1.24 9.85 6.91
N ILE A 141 -1.04 8.96 7.89
CA ILE A 141 -1.73 7.67 7.95
C ILE A 141 -3.25 7.89 8.11
N GLU A 142 -3.65 8.75 9.03
CA GLU A 142 -5.06 9.11 9.26
C GLU A 142 -5.72 9.69 8.00
N SER A 143 -5.05 10.59 7.28
CA SER A 143 -5.57 11.15 6.04
C SER A 143 -5.79 10.08 4.97
N LYS A 144 -4.83 9.16 4.78
CA LYS A 144 -4.94 8.05 3.81
C LYS A 144 -6.08 7.09 4.18
N ILE A 145 -6.22 6.76 5.47
CA ILE A 145 -7.33 5.92 5.95
C ILE A 145 -8.67 6.64 5.71
N ASN A 146 -8.79 7.91 6.10
CA ASN A 146 -10.02 8.69 5.92
C ASN A 146 -10.48 8.74 4.47
N GLU A 147 -9.55 8.95 3.54
CA GLU A 147 -9.85 8.92 2.10
C GLU A 147 -10.39 7.56 1.65
N ASN A 148 -9.80 6.47 2.14
CA ASN A 148 -10.28 5.11 1.87
C ASN A 148 -11.68 4.89 2.46
N VAL A 149 -11.95 5.36 3.69
CA VAL A 149 -13.28 5.30 4.32
C VAL A 149 -14.32 6.09 3.51
N ASP A 150 -13.98 7.29 3.05
CA ASP A 150 -14.86 8.12 2.22
C ASP A 150 -15.24 7.42 0.90
N ASN A 151 -14.33 6.65 0.30
CA ASN A 151 -14.63 5.83 -0.87
C ASN A 151 -15.56 4.66 -0.53
N LEU A 152 -15.32 3.97 0.58
CA LEU A 152 -16.11 2.81 1.01
C LEU A 152 -17.53 3.17 1.42
N THR A 153 -17.73 4.31 2.08
CA THR A 153 -19.08 4.81 2.41
C THR A 153 -19.90 5.12 1.17
N GLN A 154 -19.24 5.50 0.06
CA GLN A 154 -19.85 5.65 -1.27
C GLN A 154 -20.01 4.32 -2.02
N GLY A 155 -19.58 3.20 -1.43
CA GLY A 155 -19.61 1.87 -2.04
C GLY A 155 -18.63 1.67 -3.18
N LYS A 156 -17.55 2.48 -3.23
CA LYS A 156 -16.53 2.45 -4.29
C LYS A 156 -15.28 1.72 -3.84
N LEU A 157 -14.68 0.99 -4.79
CA LEU A 157 -13.34 0.44 -4.67
C LEU A 157 -12.31 1.41 -5.26
N THR A 158 -11.04 1.20 -4.93
CA THR A 158 -9.95 1.95 -5.56
C THR A 158 -9.73 1.43 -6.97
N GLU A 159 -9.65 2.34 -7.94
CA GLU A 159 -9.33 2.02 -9.34
C GLU A 159 -7.83 2.11 -9.58
N VAL A 160 -7.28 1.13 -10.30
CA VAL A 160 -5.94 1.17 -10.89
C VAL A 160 -6.13 1.17 -12.40
N LYS A 161 -5.93 2.34 -13.01
CA LYS A 161 -6.21 2.62 -14.42
C LYS A 161 -5.23 1.87 -15.32
N TYR A 162 -3.93 1.93 -15.00
CA TYR A 162 -2.85 1.35 -15.80
C TYR A 162 -2.33 0.06 -15.18
N PHE A 163 -3.20 -0.95 -15.11
CA PHE A 163 -2.86 -2.27 -14.58
C PHE A 163 -2.50 -3.29 -15.68
N ILE A 164 -1.36 -3.96 -15.51
CA ILE A 164 -0.92 -5.09 -16.34
C ILE A 164 -0.99 -6.35 -15.47
N ASP A 165 -1.72 -7.36 -15.96
CA ASP A 165 -1.71 -8.69 -15.38
C ASP A 165 -0.41 -9.40 -15.75
N ASP A 166 0.39 -9.76 -14.74
CA ASP A 166 1.73 -10.36 -14.95
C ASP A 166 1.66 -11.77 -15.57
N GLU A 167 0.55 -12.49 -15.45
CA GLU A 167 0.45 -13.86 -15.96
C GLU A 167 0.07 -13.91 -17.45
N ASN A 168 -0.89 -13.09 -17.85
CA ASN A 168 -1.43 -13.13 -19.21
C ASN A 168 -1.11 -11.86 -20.04
N GLY A 169 -0.51 -10.84 -19.42
CA GLY A 169 -0.16 -9.58 -20.08
C GLY A 169 -1.36 -8.70 -20.42
N SER A 170 -2.56 -9.00 -19.90
CA SER A 170 -3.77 -8.21 -20.09
C SER A 170 -3.57 -6.81 -19.53
N LYS A 171 -4.06 -5.82 -20.28
CA LYS A 171 -3.97 -4.40 -19.94
C LYS A 171 -5.37 -3.85 -19.81
N LYS A 172 -5.89 -3.82 -18.59
CA LYS A 172 -7.25 -3.34 -18.28
C LYS A 172 -7.26 -2.69 -16.92
N PRO A 173 -8.08 -1.65 -16.70
CA PRO A 173 -8.28 -1.11 -15.37
C PRO A 173 -8.83 -2.20 -14.44
N VAL A 174 -8.41 -2.16 -13.18
CA VAL A 174 -8.94 -3.04 -12.13
C VAL A 174 -9.46 -2.21 -10.96
N GLN A 175 -10.47 -2.74 -10.28
CA GLN A 175 -10.99 -2.18 -9.04
C GLN A 175 -10.69 -3.16 -7.91
N ALA A 176 -10.02 -2.67 -6.87
CA ALA A 176 -9.54 -3.49 -5.77
C ALA A 176 -9.81 -2.82 -4.41
N PRO A 177 -10.08 -3.62 -3.37
CA PRO A 177 -9.87 -3.19 -1.98
C PRO A 177 -8.47 -2.61 -1.81
N ARG A 178 -8.37 -1.45 -1.15
CA ARG A 178 -7.10 -0.78 -0.85
C ARG A 178 -6.80 -0.92 0.64
N VAL A 179 -5.55 -1.26 0.96
CA VAL A 179 -5.00 -1.22 2.31
C VAL A 179 -3.80 -0.30 2.35
N ILE A 180 -3.68 0.43 3.45
CA ILE A 180 -2.51 1.24 3.76
C ILE A 180 -1.55 0.35 4.54
N ILE A 181 -0.25 0.35 4.22
CA ILE A 181 0.79 -0.35 4.98
C ILE A 181 1.76 0.69 5.53
N ALA A 182 1.90 0.76 6.84
CA ALA A 182 2.76 1.76 7.48
C ALA A 182 3.84 1.14 8.38
N LEU A 183 5.11 1.52 8.16
CA LEU A 183 6.23 1.18 9.06
C LEU A 183 6.97 2.43 9.52
N THR A 184 7.55 2.42 10.72
CA THR A 184 8.34 3.56 11.21
C THR A 184 9.59 3.75 10.36
N PRO A 185 10.23 4.94 10.37
CA PRO A 185 11.51 5.14 9.70
C PRO A 185 12.58 4.13 10.15
N GLN A 186 12.59 3.78 11.45
CA GLN A 186 13.51 2.78 12.00
C GLN A 186 13.23 1.39 11.44
N ALA A 187 11.99 0.89 11.55
CA ALA A 187 11.61 -0.43 11.03
C ALA A 187 11.84 -0.54 9.52
N THR A 188 11.58 0.56 8.79
CA THR A 188 11.89 0.68 7.36
C THR A 188 13.38 0.51 7.09
N SER A 189 14.24 1.22 7.82
CA SER A 189 15.70 1.13 7.67
C SER A 189 16.20 -0.27 7.96
N GLU A 190 15.74 -0.88 9.06
CA GLU A 190 16.11 -2.23 9.47
C GLU A 190 15.68 -3.28 8.42
N LEU A 191 14.45 -3.16 7.89
CA LEU A 191 13.94 -4.04 6.85
C LEU A 191 14.77 -3.94 5.56
N VAL A 192 15.02 -2.72 5.10
CA VAL A 192 15.80 -2.47 3.88
C VAL A 192 17.23 -2.99 4.02
N GLU A 193 17.87 -2.76 5.16
CA GLU A 193 19.21 -3.29 5.46
C GLU A 193 19.20 -4.83 5.46
N LYS A 194 18.21 -5.44 6.11
CA LYS A 194 18.06 -6.89 6.16
C LYS A 194 17.85 -7.51 4.78
N MET A 195 17.04 -6.89 3.93
CA MET A 195 16.87 -7.32 2.53
C MET A 195 18.16 -7.19 1.72
N ALA A 196 18.95 -6.14 1.97
CA ALA A 196 20.21 -5.94 1.28
C ALA A 196 21.28 -6.96 1.70
N GLU A 197 21.36 -7.28 2.99
CA GLU A 197 22.46 -8.05 3.56
C GLU A 197 22.15 -9.53 3.79
N LYS A 198 20.91 -9.87 4.16
CA LYS A 198 20.48 -11.23 4.55
C LYS A 198 19.07 -11.53 4.00
N PRO A 199 18.85 -11.47 2.68
CA PRO A 199 17.52 -11.60 2.09
C PRO A 199 16.80 -12.89 2.50
N GLU A 200 17.51 -14.00 2.68
CA GLU A 200 16.93 -15.27 3.14
C GLU A 200 16.26 -15.18 4.52
N SER A 201 16.72 -14.27 5.38
CA SER A 201 16.18 -14.07 6.73
C SER A 201 14.87 -13.28 6.77
N VAL A 202 14.53 -12.59 5.67
CA VAL A 202 13.33 -11.74 5.55
C VAL A 202 12.04 -12.57 5.45
N SER A 203 12.14 -13.79 4.94
CA SER A 203 11.01 -14.74 4.86
C SER A 203 10.42 -15.16 6.21
N LYS A 204 11.15 -14.91 7.31
CA LYS A 204 10.77 -15.24 8.69
C LYS A 204 10.66 -14.01 9.58
N ASP A 205 10.63 -12.83 8.98
CA ASP A 205 10.57 -11.57 9.72
C ASP A 205 9.17 -11.35 10.32
N SER A 206 9.10 -10.84 11.55
CA SER A 206 7.82 -10.48 12.18
C SER A 206 7.09 -9.37 11.45
N ILE A 207 7.80 -8.51 10.71
CA ILE A 207 7.19 -7.45 9.88
C ILE A 207 6.17 -8.02 8.91
N GLN A 208 6.40 -9.24 8.39
CA GLN A 208 5.43 -9.90 7.53
C GLN A 208 4.09 -10.13 8.25
N LEU A 209 4.12 -10.60 9.50
CA LEU A 209 2.91 -10.84 10.28
C LEU A 209 2.21 -9.52 10.64
N LEU A 210 2.99 -8.46 10.88
CA LEU A 210 2.46 -7.12 11.12
C LEU A 210 1.69 -6.60 9.89
N ILE A 211 2.28 -6.71 8.70
CA ILE A 211 1.66 -6.28 7.43
C ILE A 211 0.37 -7.07 7.16
N LEU A 212 0.38 -8.39 7.40
CA LEU A 212 -0.82 -9.22 7.27
C LEU A 212 -1.91 -8.82 8.28
N ASP A 213 -1.52 -8.50 9.52
CA ASP A 213 -2.45 -8.01 10.54
C ASP A 213 -3.11 -6.69 10.15
N GLU A 214 -2.31 -5.74 9.69
CA GLU A 214 -2.76 -4.42 9.24
C GLU A 214 -3.71 -4.52 8.04
N ALA A 215 -3.37 -5.35 7.05
CA ALA A 215 -4.23 -5.61 5.92
C ALA A 215 -5.56 -6.27 6.34
N LEU A 216 -5.51 -7.29 7.20
CA LEU A 216 -6.72 -7.99 7.69
C LEU A 216 -7.64 -7.07 8.49
N GLU A 217 -7.08 -6.21 9.32
CA GLU A 217 -7.86 -5.25 10.13
C GLU A 217 -8.58 -4.24 9.25
N GLN A 218 -7.87 -3.65 8.28
CA GLN A 218 -8.46 -2.70 7.32
C GLN A 218 -9.48 -3.35 6.40
N LEU A 219 -9.24 -4.57 5.91
CA LEU A 219 -10.22 -5.31 5.11
C LEU A 219 -11.47 -5.63 5.93
N SER A 220 -11.31 -6.08 7.16
CA SER A 220 -12.45 -6.38 8.04
C SER A 220 -13.29 -5.13 8.31
N PHE A 221 -12.63 -4.01 8.64
CA PHE A 221 -13.29 -2.72 8.79
C PHE A 221 -13.98 -2.27 7.49
N GLY A 222 -13.34 -2.46 6.33
CA GLY A 222 -13.92 -2.12 5.05
C GLY A 222 -15.18 -2.92 4.74
N LEU A 223 -15.17 -4.23 5.02
CA LEU A 223 -16.36 -5.07 4.90
C LEU A 223 -17.50 -4.63 5.83
N GLU A 224 -17.19 -4.25 7.07
CA GLU A 224 -18.17 -3.67 8.01
C GLU A 224 -18.78 -2.38 7.45
N THR A 225 -17.94 -1.47 6.95
CA THR A 225 -18.37 -0.20 6.34
C THR A 225 -19.28 -0.44 5.13
N LEU A 226 -18.89 -1.37 4.26
CA LEU A 226 -19.64 -1.69 3.05
C LEU A 226 -21.03 -2.27 3.35
N LYS A 227 -21.22 -2.94 4.51
CA LYS A 227 -22.54 -3.48 4.91
C LYS A 227 -23.61 -2.39 5.00
N ASN A 228 -23.22 -1.20 5.43
CA ASN A 228 -24.08 -0.03 5.61
C ASN A 228 -24.08 0.94 4.41
N SER A 229 -23.38 0.58 3.32
CA SER A 229 -23.25 1.40 2.12
C SER A 229 -24.16 0.94 0.97
N GLN A 230 -24.14 1.67 -0.16
CA GLN A 230 -24.77 1.28 -1.42
C GLN A 230 -23.94 0.29 -2.25
N ALA A 231 -22.85 -0.26 -1.70
CA ALA A 231 -22.00 -1.22 -2.41
C ALA A 231 -22.76 -2.47 -2.83
N SER A 232 -22.42 -2.98 -4.02
CA SER A 232 -22.95 -4.24 -4.55
C SER A 232 -22.53 -5.42 -3.68
N GLN A 233 -23.24 -6.54 -3.86
CA GLN A 233 -22.87 -7.81 -3.23
C GLN A 233 -21.47 -8.28 -3.67
N GLU A 234 -21.16 -8.14 -4.96
CA GLU A 234 -19.84 -8.47 -5.54
C GLU A 234 -18.70 -7.72 -4.84
N THR A 235 -18.88 -6.43 -4.55
CA THR A 235 -17.87 -5.63 -3.82
C THR A 235 -17.61 -6.17 -2.42
N ARG A 236 -18.67 -6.61 -1.72
CA ARG A 236 -18.55 -7.19 -0.37
C ARG A 236 -17.87 -8.56 -0.41
N GLU A 237 -18.16 -9.35 -1.44
CA GLU A 237 -17.53 -10.66 -1.67
C GLU A 237 -16.03 -10.54 -1.90
N LYS A 238 -15.57 -9.57 -2.69
CA LYS A 238 -14.13 -9.30 -2.88
C LYS A 238 -13.38 -9.07 -1.57
N TYR A 239 -13.97 -8.29 -0.64
CA TYR A 239 -13.41 -8.09 0.69
C TYR A 239 -13.37 -9.40 1.50
N GLN A 240 -14.48 -10.14 1.51
CA GLN A 240 -14.60 -11.38 2.28
C GLN A 240 -13.61 -12.45 1.80
N GLU A 241 -13.42 -12.59 0.50
CA GLU A 241 -12.48 -13.54 -0.10
C GLU A 241 -11.03 -13.20 0.27
N LEU A 242 -10.64 -11.93 0.18
CA LEU A 242 -9.31 -11.48 0.62
C LEU A 242 -9.09 -11.71 2.12
N ILE A 243 -10.08 -11.44 2.97
CA ILE A 243 -9.99 -11.72 4.42
C ILE A 243 -9.74 -13.21 4.65
N ASN A 244 -10.50 -14.08 3.98
CA ASN A 244 -10.36 -15.53 4.12
C ASN A 244 -8.97 -15.99 3.67
N TYR A 245 -8.50 -15.50 2.53
CA TYR A 245 -7.21 -15.84 1.97
C TYR A 245 -6.06 -15.41 2.90
N LEU A 246 -6.02 -14.12 3.28
CA LEU A 246 -4.95 -13.59 4.13
C LEU A 246 -4.98 -14.19 5.55
N SER A 247 -6.17 -14.54 6.06
CA SER A 247 -6.29 -15.24 7.36
C SER A 247 -5.65 -16.63 7.31
N ALA A 248 -5.85 -17.37 6.22
CA ALA A 248 -5.23 -18.68 6.03
C ALA A 248 -3.70 -18.57 5.91
N ILE A 249 -3.19 -17.61 5.14
CA ILE A 249 -1.76 -17.33 5.02
C ILE A 249 -1.15 -16.95 6.36
N LYS A 250 -1.81 -16.09 7.14
CA LYS A 250 -1.36 -15.73 8.47
C LYS A 250 -1.30 -16.95 9.40
N GLN A 251 -2.34 -17.79 9.39
CA GLN A 251 -2.39 -19.00 10.20
C GLN A 251 -1.25 -19.97 9.87
N GLU A 252 -0.92 -20.16 8.60
CA GLU A 252 0.21 -20.98 8.14
C GLU A 252 1.55 -20.46 8.70
N LYS A 253 1.69 -19.13 8.78
CA LYS A 253 2.94 -18.45 9.20
C LYS A 253 3.05 -18.23 10.71
N SER A 254 1.96 -18.43 11.45
CA SER A 254 1.84 -18.10 12.87
C SER A 254 2.56 -18.97 13.94
N PRO A 255 3.43 -19.98 13.69
CA PRO A 255 3.96 -20.72 14.83
C PRO A 255 5.05 -20.06 15.71
N SER A 256 5.68 -18.90 15.44
CA SER A 256 6.91 -18.56 16.22
C SER A 256 7.44 -17.11 16.36
N VAL A 257 6.70 -16.01 16.14
CA VAL A 257 7.32 -14.66 16.27
C VAL A 257 6.43 -13.62 16.98
N VAL A 258 6.98 -12.95 17.99
CA VAL A 258 6.37 -11.80 18.68
C VAL A 258 6.89 -10.50 18.03
N PRO A 259 6.03 -9.56 17.60
CA PRO A 259 6.46 -8.27 17.05
C PRO A 259 7.26 -7.43 18.06
N GLY A 260 8.13 -6.54 17.56
CA GLY A 260 8.82 -5.54 18.36
C GLY A 260 7.87 -4.45 18.91
N THR A 261 8.34 -3.69 19.90
CA THR A 261 7.50 -2.70 20.62
C THR A 261 7.16 -1.46 19.79
N THR A 262 7.93 -1.14 18.75
CA THR A 262 7.77 0.09 17.97
C THR A 262 6.76 -0.10 16.83
N GLU A 263 6.79 -1.26 16.20
CA GLU A 263 5.81 -1.72 15.21
C GLU A 263 4.40 -1.78 15.81
N GLN A 264 4.32 -2.13 17.09
CA GLN A 264 3.08 -2.15 17.84
C GLN A 264 2.41 -0.77 17.92
N ALA A 265 3.17 0.33 17.99
CA ALA A 265 2.61 1.68 18.10
C ALA A 265 1.91 2.18 16.82
N ILE A 266 2.44 1.85 15.64
CA ILE A 266 1.75 2.16 14.37
C ILE A 266 0.48 1.33 14.24
N ARG A 267 0.55 0.05 14.59
CA ARG A 267 -0.64 -0.79 14.59
C ARG A 267 -1.72 -0.23 15.53
N GLU A 268 -1.35 0.10 16.76
CA GLU A 268 -2.27 0.72 17.72
C GLU A 268 -2.86 2.02 17.18
N THR A 269 -2.07 2.82 16.46
CA THR A 269 -2.53 4.03 15.75
C THR A 269 -3.62 3.71 14.72
N ILE A 270 -3.37 2.73 13.84
CA ILE A 270 -4.33 2.34 12.80
C ILE A 270 -5.60 1.79 13.45
N SER A 271 -5.47 0.89 14.43
CA SER A 271 -6.60 0.37 15.19
C SER A 271 -7.40 1.48 15.87
N GLN A 272 -6.74 2.51 16.43
CA GLN A 272 -7.42 3.66 17.03
C GLN A 272 -8.22 4.45 15.99
N ILE A 273 -7.63 4.77 14.83
CA ILE A 273 -8.31 5.48 13.74
C ILE A 273 -9.54 4.68 13.28
N LEU A 274 -9.38 3.38 13.02
CA LEU A 274 -10.49 2.52 12.59
C LEU A 274 -11.59 2.41 13.65
N ASN A 275 -11.22 2.33 14.93
CA ASN A 275 -12.19 2.28 16.03
C ASN A 275 -12.95 3.61 16.20
N GLN A 276 -12.32 4.76 15.96
CA GLN A 276 -13.03 6.04 15.92
C GLN A 276 -14.10 6.02 14.82
N HIS A 277 -13.77 5.51 13.63
CA HIS A 277 -14.76 5.38 12.54
C HIS A 277 -15.90 4.40 12.86
N ARG A 278 -15.61 3.27 13.51
CA ARG A 278 -16.66 2.31 13.93
C ARG A 278 -17.72 2.96 14.81
N GLN A 279 -17.35 3.92 15.66
CA GLN A 279 -18.31 4.65 16.51
C GLN A 279 -19.31 5.48 15.70
N PHE A 280 -18.98 5.87 14.47
CA PHE A 280 -19.88 6.59 13.57
C PHE A 280 -20.72 5.67 12.66
N LEU A 281 -20.38 4.38 12.60
CA LEU A 281 -21.13 3.36 11.83
C LEU A 281 -22.26 2.70 12.63
N ALA A 282 -22.23 2.80 13.96
CA ALA A 282 -23.23 2.25 14.89
C ALA A 282 -24.36 3.24 15.19
#